data_AF-X1PC12-F1
#
_entry.id   AF-X1PC12-F1
#
_cell.length_a   1.000
_cell.length_b   1.000
_cell.length_c   1.000
_cell.angle_alpha   90.00
_cell.angle_beta   90.00
_cell.angle_gamma   90.00
#
_symmetry.space_group_name_H-M   'P 1'
#
loop_
_entity.id
_entity.type
_entity.pdbx_description
1 polymer ?
#
loop_
_entity_poly.entity_id
_entity_poly.type
_entity_poly.pdbx_seq_one_letter_code
_entity_poly.pdbx_strand_id
1 'polypeptide(L)'
;RRQGIGELLLISMINLATELNARIITLEVRASNTIAQSLYYKYGFTQAGLRHNYYIDNKEDAVIMSTENITSAPFQAHLQRLKQAHSRKWGIALYQIAR
;
A
#
# COMPACT_ATOMS: atom_id res chain seq x y z
N ARG A 1 -6.06 16.87 -4.90
CA ARG A 1 -5.65 15.48 -5.27
C ARG A 1 -4.15 15.47 -5.57
N ARG A 2 -3.40 14.38 -5.31
CA ARG A 2 -1.92 14.26 -5.48
C ARG A 2 -1.03 14.99 -4.45
N GLN A 3 -1.49 15.23 -3.23
CA GLN A 3 -0.68 15.83 -2.13
C GLN A 3 0.02 14.77 -1.25
N GLY A 4 0.23 13.55 -1.76
CA GLY A 4 0.87 12.48 -0.99
C GLY A 4 0.02 11.84 0.12
N ILE A 5 -1.22 12.31 0.36
CA ILE A 5 -2.08 11.80 1.46
C ILE A 5 -2.39 10.31 1.32
N GLY A 6 -2.79 9.84 0.13
CA GLY A 6 -3.08 8.42 -0.07
C GLY A 6 -1.86 7.51 0.17
N GLU A 7 -0.67 7.99 -0.20
CA GLU A 7 0.59 7.30 0.06
C GLU A 7 0.94 7.31 1.56
N LEU A 8 0.66 8.41 2.26
CA LEU A 8 0.84 8.51 3.72
C LEU A 8 -0.06 7.52 4.48
N LEU A 9 -1.32 7.40 4.05
CA LEU A 9 -2.27 6.45 4.63
C LEU A 9 -1.79 5.01 4.43
N LEU A 10 -1.30 4.68 3.23
CA LEU A 10 -0.75 3.36 2.94
C LEU A 10 0.48 3.06 3.82
N ILE A 11 1.44 3.99 3.91
CA ILE A 11 2.61 3.87 4.80
C ILE A 11 2.16 3.60 6.24
N SER A 12 1.18 4.35 6.73
CA SER A 12 0.69 4.24 8.10
C SER A 12 0.05 2.88 8.36
N MET A 13 -0.76 2.40 7.43
CA MET A 13 -1.40 1.09 7.51
C MET A 13 -0.38 -0.05 7.52
N ILE A 14 0.68 0.04 6.69
CA ILE A 14 1.74 -0.98 6.69
C ILE A 14 2.52 -0.98 8.02
N ASN A 15 2.82 0.19 8.60
CA ASN A 15 3.48 0.26 9.92
C ASN A 15 2.61 -0.38 11.00
N LEU A 16 1.33 0.00 11.08
CA LEU A 16 0.39 -0.56 12.05
C LEU A 16 0.24 -2.08 11.89
N ALA A 17 0.13 -2.58 10.66
CA ALA A 17 0.08 -4.01 10.40
C ALA A 17 1.37 -4.72 10.87
N THR A 18 2.53 -4.09 10.68
CA THR A 18 3.82 -4.62 11.17
C THR A 18 3.86 -4.67 12.71
N GLU A 19 3.40 -3.61 13.39
CA GLU A 19 3.31 -3.54 14.85
C GLU A 19 2.37 -4.62 15.43
N LEU A 20 1.30 -4.92 14.70
CA LEU A 20 0.37 -6.00 15.03
C LEU A 20 0.90 -7.40 14.67
N ASN A 21 2.18 -7.54 14.26
CA ASN A 21 2.81 -8.78 13.82
C ASN A 21 2.07 -9.47 12.64
N ALA A 22 1.31 -8.72 11.85
CA ALA A 22 0.77 -9.25 10.61
C ALA A 22 1.92 -9.56 9.65
N ARG A 23 1.80 -10.66 8.90
CA ARG A 23 2.80 -11.03 7.89
C ARG A 23 2.44 -10.55 6.50
N ILE A 24 1.14 -10.48 6.17
CA ILE A 24 0.66 -10.20 4.82
C ILE A 24 -0.45 -9.17 4.90
N ILE A 25 -0.48 -8.24 3.95
CA ILE A 25 -1.59 -7.33 3.72
C ILE A 25 -2.19 -7.67 2.36
N THR A 26 -3.52 -7.79 2.29
CA THR A 26 -4.26 -7.99 1.05
C THR A 26 -5.24 -6.84 0.84
N LEU A 27 -5.48 -6.48 -0.42
CA LEU A 27 -6.48 -5.49 -0.81
C LEU A 27 -7.14 -5.87 -2.13
N GLU A 28 -8.32 -5.31 -2.37
CA GLU A 28 -8.97 -5.29 -3.67
C GLU A 28 -8.94 -3.87 -4.25
N VAL A 29 -8.58 -3.76 -5.53
CA VAL A 29 -8.58 -2.50 -6.27
C VAL A 29 -9.26 -2.68 -7.63
N ARG A 30 -10.05 -1.68 -8.04
CA ARG A 30 -10.65 -1.59 -9.37
C ARG A 30 -9.62 -1.85 -10.48
N ALA A 31 -9.96 -2.71 -11.44
CA ALA A 31 -9.09 -3.04 -12.56
C ALA A 31 -8.70 -1.82 -13.40
N SER A 32 -9.59 -0.83 -13.52
CA SER A 32 -9.31 0.43 -14.23
C SER A 32 -8.43 1.41 -13.43
N ASN A 33 -8.28 1.23 -12.12
CA ASN A 33 -7.56 2.18 -11.26
C ASN A 33 -6.05 1.92 -11.26
N THR A 34 -5.43 2.09 -12.42
CA THR A 34 -4.00 1.86 -12.67
C THR A 34 -3.10 2.75 -11.81
N ILE A 35 -3.57 3.94 -11.41
CA ILE A 35 -2.85 4.86 -10.52
C ILE A 35 -2.71 4.27 -9.11
N ALA A 36 -3.80 3.72 -8.55
CA ALA A 36 -3.74 3.06 -7.25
C ALA A 36 -2.93 1.76 -7.32
N GLN A 37 -3.12 0.95 -8.37
CA GLN A 37 -2.33 -0.26 -8.60
C GLN A 37 -0.82 0.05 -8.64
N SER A 38 -0.42 1.09 -9.37
CA SER A 38 0.98 1.54 -9.44
C SER A 38 1.54 1.97 -8.07
N LEU A 39 0.71 2.62 -7.24
CA LEU A 39 1.07 2.93 -5.86
C LEU A 39 1.28 1.64 -5.04
N TYR A 40 0.39 0.66 -5.15
CA TYR A 40 0.52 -0.60 -4.41
C TYR A 40 1.76 -1.40 -4.86
N TYR A 41 2.01 -1.50 -6.17
CA TYR A 41 3.23 -2.13 -6.70
C TYR A 41 4.50 -1.48 -6.15
N LYS A 42 4.54 -0.13 -6.10
CA LYS A 42 5.65 0.61 -5.51
C LYS A 42 5.94 0.18 -4.06
N TYR A 43 4.91 -0.17 -3.28
CA TYR A 43 5.03 -0.59 -1.88
C TYR A 43 5.14 -2.10 -1.67
N GLY A 44 5.40 -2.88 -2.73
CA GLY A 44 5.67 -4.31 -2.62
C GLY A 44 4.43 -5.20 -2.63
N PHE A 45 3.29 -4.67 -3.06
CA PHE A 45 2.14 -5.51 -3.39
C PHE A 45 2.34 -6.12 -4.78
N THR A 46 1.85 -7.34 -4.97
CA THR A 46 1.79 -8.05 -6.26
C THR A 46 0.37 -8.54 -6.50
N GLN A 47 0.01 -8.76 -7.77
CA GLN A 47 -1.30 -9.31 -8.11
C GLN A 47 -1.40 -10.76 -7.63
N ALA A 48 -2.41 -11.04 -6.81
CA ALA A 48 -2.74 -12.37 -6.29
C ALA A 48 -3.94 -13.00 -7.00
N GLY A 49 -4.77 -12.22 -7.69
CA GLY A 49 -5.93 -12.73 -8.42
C GLY A 49 -6.81 -11.66 -9.05
N LEU A 50 -7.89 -12.09 -9.69
CA LEU A 50 -8.91 -11.25 -10.30
C LEU A 50 -10.30 -11.74 -9.88
N ARG A 51 -11.17 -10.82 -9.43
CA ARG A 51 -12.60 -11.08 -9.19
C ARG A 51 -13.41 -10.38 -10.27
N HIS A 52 -14.09 -11.16 -11.09
CA HIS A 52 -14.92 -10.64 -12.16
C HIS A 52 -16.20 -10.00 -11.63
N ASN A 53 -16.59 -8.85 -12.19
CA ASN A 53 -17.80 -8.11 -11.84
C ASN A 53 -17.96 -7.83 -10.33
N TYR A 54 -16.85 -7.61 -9.62
CA TYR A 54 -16.82 -7.47 -8.16
C TYR A 54 -17.51 -6.19 -7.67
N TYR A 55 -17.28 -5.07 -8.36
CA TYR A 55 -17.91 -3.81 -8.02
C TYR A 55 -19.31 -3.74 -8.63
N ILE A 56 -20.34 -3.79 -7.78
CA ILE A 56 -21.75 -3.95 -8.18
C ILE A 56 -22.27 -2.74 -8.97
N ASP A 57 -21.72 -1.55 -8.71
CA ASP A 57 -22.18 -0.29 -9.31
C ASP A 57 -21.97 -0.22 -10.82
N ASN A 58 -20.88 -0.80 -11.32
CA ASN A 58 -20.54 -0.77 -12.75
C ASN A 58 -20.11 -2.14 -13.31
N LYS A 59 -20.29 -3.22 -12.53
CA LYS A 59 -19.81 -4.57 -12.84
C LYS A 59 -18.32 -4.61 -13.18
N GLU A 60 -17.53 -3.75 -12.56
CA GLU A 60 -16.09 -3.72 -12.81
C GLU A 60 -15.37 -4.80 -12.00
N ASP A 61 -14.33 -5.36 -12.62
CA ASP A 61 -13.46 -6.33 -11.99
C ASP A 61 -12.60 -5.72 -10.88
N ALA A 62 -12.27 -6.54 -9.89
CA ALA A 62 -11.29 -6.20 -8.86
C ALA A 62 -10.03 -7.03 -9.01
N VAL A 63 -8.89 -6.36 -9.05
CA VAL A 63 -7.58 -6.98 -8.90
C VAL A 63 -7.35 -7.18 -7.40
N ILE A 64 -7.11 -8.43 -6.99
CA ILE A 64 -6.65 -8.74 -5.65
C ILE A 64 -5.13 -8.56 -5.65
N MET A 65 -4.61 -7.77 -4.71
CA MET A 65 -3.17 -7.60 -4.53
C MET A 65 -2.77 -7.94 -3.09
N SER A 66 -1.61 -8.56 -2.93
CA SER A 66 -1.06 -8.91 -1.61
C SER A 66 0.41 -8.57 -1.52
N THR A 67 0.89 -8.25 -0.32
CA THR A 67 2.32 -8.24 -0.03
C THR A 67 2.84 -9.68 0.13
N GLU A 68 4.15 -9.86 0.09
CA GLU A 68 4.80 -11.01 0.72
C GLU A 68 4.85 -10.81 2.26
N ASN A 69 5.94 -11.22 2.91
CA ASN A 69 6.14 -11.02 4.33
C ASN A 69 6.56 -9.59 4.67
N ILE A 70 5.64 -8.79 5.22
CA ILE A 70 5.89 -7.42 5.63
C ILE A 70 6.88 -7.31 6.79
N THR A 71 7.05 -8.35 7.62
CA THR A 71 8.03 -8.36 8.72
C THR A 71 9.44 -8.76 8.26
N SER A 72 9.63 -9.09 6.98
CA SER A 72 10.94 -9.46 6.45
C SER A 72 11.88 -8.26 6.37
N ALA A 73 13.18 -8.50 6.59
CA ALA A 73 14.19 -7.44 6.51
C ALA A 73 14.22 -6.73 5.13
N PRO A 74 14.10 -7.42 3.98
CA PRO A 74 14.05 -6.75 2.67
C PRO A 74 12.83 -5.83 2.52
N PHE A 75 11.65 -6.28 2.95
CA PHE A 75 10.44 -5.47 2.88
C PHE A 75 10.56 -4.22 3.74
N GLN A 76 11.03 -4.37 4.98
CA GLN A 76 11.22 -3.26 5.90
C GLN A 76 12.25 -2.26 5.37
N ALA A 77 13.38 -2.71 4.81
CA ALA A 77 14.37 -1.82 4.21
C ALA A 77 13.78 -1.01 3.04
N HIS A 78 12.99 -1.64 2.16
CA HIS A 78 12.31 -0.97 1.05
C HIS A 78 11.28 0.04 1.56
N LEU A 79 10.46 -0.32 2.55
CA LEU A 79 9.49 0.57 3.18
C LEU A 79 10.17 1.81 3.80
N GLN A 80 11.28 1.64 4.52
CA GLN A 80 12.00 2.77 5.12
C GLN A 80 12.54 3.73 4.06
N ARG A 81 13.07 3.22 2.94
CA ARG A 81 13.52 4.06 1.81
C ARG A 81 12.37 4.88 1.24
N LEU A 82 11.19 4.27 1.08
CA LEU A 82 9.99 4.96 0.59
C LEU A 82 9.45 5.99 1.57
N LYS A 83 9.45 5.71 2.87
CA LYS A 83 9.10 6.67 3.93
C LYS A 83 9.97 7.91 3.88
N GLN A 84 11.28 7.73 3.74
CA GLN A 84 12.21 8.84 3.61
C GLN A 84 11.99 9.65 2.31
N ALA A 85 11.69 8.97 1.20
CA ALA A 85 11.40 9.65 -0.07
C ALA A 85 10.10 10.46 0.01
N HIS A 86 9.06 9.92 0.66
CA HIS A 86 7.79 10.61 0.88
C HIS A 86 7.96 11.83 1.79
N SER A 87 8.65 11.67 2.92
CA SER A 87 8.94 12.77 3.86
C SER A 87 9.75 13.89 3.19
N ARG A 88 10.81 13.55 2.43
CA ARG A 88 11.59 14.53 1.66
C ARG A 88 10.75 15.31 0.65
N LYS A 89 9.79 14.65 0.01
CA LYS A 89 8.95 15.27 -1.01
C LYS A 89 7.86 16.18 -0.42
N TRP A 90 7.31 15.83 0.73
CA TRP A 90 6.11 16.48 1.28
C TRP A 90 6.35 17.25 2.59
N GLY A 91 7.56 17.25 3.15
CA GLY A 91 7.91 18.00 4.36
C GLY A 91 7.22 17.48 5.64
N ILE A 92 6.66 16.28 5.60
CA ILE A 92 5.95 15.70 6.74
C ILE A 92 6.98 15.10 7.70
N ALA A 93 7.06 15.64 8.92
CA ALA A 93 7.93 15.15 9.97
C ALA A 93 7.54 13.70 10.31
N LEU A 94 8.53 12.81 10.35
CA LEU A 94 8.40 11.37 10.65
C LEU A 94 7.83 11.04 12.05
N TYR A 95 7.40 12.05 12.81
CA TYR A 95 7.22 12.00 14.27
C TYR A 95 5.81 11.64 14.79
N GLN A 96 4.84 11.26 13.95
CA GLN A 96 3.46 11.04 14.44
C GLN A 96 2.77 9.73 14.01
N ILE A 97 3.45 8.78 13.36
CA ILE A 97 2.74 7.61 12.81
C ILE A 97 2.93 6.32 13.62
N ALA A 98 3.82 6.30 14.60
CA ALA A 98 3.92 5.18 15.53
C ALA A 98 4.62 5.65 16.80
N ARG A 99 3.95 5.52 17.94
CA ARG A 99 4.51 5.65 19.27
C ARG A 99 4.20 4.37 20.03
#